data_AF-A0A1B8Y2T3-F1
#
_entry.id   AF-A0A1B8Y2T3-F1
#
_cell.length_a   1.000
_cell.length_b   1.000
_cell.length_c   1.000
_cell.angle_alpha   90.00
_cell.angle_beta   90.00
_cell.angle_gamma   90.00
#
_symmetry.space_group_name_H-M   'P 1'
#
loop_
_entity.id
_entity.type
_entity.pdbx_description
1 polymer ?
#
loop_
_entity_poly.entity_id
_entity_poly.type
_entity_poly.pdbx_seq_one_letter_code
_entity_poly.pdbx_strand_id
1 'polypeptide(L)'
;ILSELLQRENRVLHFWTLKKRRLDQCQQYIVFERSAKQALDWIQEAGEHYLSTRISPGECIEETQELLKEYEEFRIPAKQTKEKVRLLIQLADSFVEKGHVHATELKKWVTTVNKHYREFALRMGKYHCGLQRALGICTEDTKDLELDIVPAILTDPEVKLRDAGHELNEEKRKSARKKEFIMAELLQTEKAYVRDLHECMETYLWEMTSGVEEIPPGIVNKEHIIFGNIQEIYDFHNNIFLKELEKYEQLPEDVGHCFVTWADKFHMYVTYCKNKPDSSQLILEHAGSFFDEIQQRHGLANSISSYLIKPVQRITKYQLLLKELLTCCEEGKGEIKDGLEVMLSVPKRANDAMHVSMLEGFDENLDVQGELILQDSFQVWDPKSLIRKGRDRHLFLFEISLVFSKEIKDSTGHTKYVFKNKLLTSELGVTEHVEGDPCKFALWSGRTPSSDNKTVLKASSIEVKQEWIKNIREVIQERMIHLKGALKEPIQPPKTPAKQRNNSKRDVLEDADSQGDGSSQPDTISIASRTSQNTMDSDKL
;
A
#
# COMPACT_ATOMS: atom_id res chain seq x y z
N ILE A 1 19.64 -20.64 -11.74
CA ILE A 1 18.86 -20.65 -10.48
C ILE A 1 18.06 -19.36 -10.31
N LEU A 2 18.67 -18.17 -10.16
CA LEU A 2 17.93 -16.90 -9.97
C LEU A 2 16.98 -16.55 -11.12
N SER A 3 17.43 -16.66 -12.38
CA SER A 3 16.57 -16.44 -13.57
C SER A 3 15.39 -17.42 -13.64
N GLU A 4 15.60 -18.66 -13.21
CA GLU A 4 14.55 -19.68 -13.20
C GLU A 4 13.53 -19.44 -12.07
N LEU A 5 13.99 -18.94 -10.92
CA LEU A 5 13.13 -18.49 -9.83
C LEU A 5 12.26 -17.30 -10.24
N LEU A 6 12.87 -16.27 -10.85
CA LEU A 6 12.13 -15.11 -11.38
C LEU A 6 11.11 -15.52 -12.45
N GLN A 7 11.45 -16.47 -13.33
CA GLN A 7 10.50 -16.95 -14.34
C GLN A 7 9.33 -17.72 -13.70
N ARG A 8 9.59 -18.51 -12.65
CA ARG A 8 8.55 -19.20 -11.88
C ARG A 8 7.68 -18.20 -11.12
N GLU A 9 8.26 -17.19 -10.50
CA GLU A 9 7.57 -16.11 -9.81
C GLU A 9 6.65 -15.32 -10.76
N ASN A 10 7.16 -14.87 -11.91
CA ASN A 10 6.35 -14.17 -12.91
C ASN A 10 5.20 -15.05 -13.43
N ARG A 11 5.41 -16.37 -13.57
CA ARG A 11 4.33 -17.31 -13.90
C ARG A 11 3.28 -17.37 -12.80
N VAL A 12 3.71 -17.46 -11.54
CA VAL A 12 2.80 -17.46 -10.39
C VAL A 12 2.00 -16.17 -10.33
N LEU A 13 2.64 -15.01 -10.50
CA LEU A 13 1.99 -13.71 -10.55
C LEU A 13 0.99 -13.61 -11.72
N HIS A 14 1.36 -14.08 -12.91
CA HIS A 14 0.45 -14.10 -14.05
C HIS A 14 -0.81 -14.95 -13.78
N PHE A 15 -0.63 -16.17 -13.23
CA PHE A 15 -1.76 -17.02 -12.86
C PHE A 15 -2.59 -16.44 -11.71
N TRP A 16 -1.93 -15.79 -10.74
CA TRP A 16 -2.59 -15.08 -9.65
C TRP A 16 -3.46 -13.95 -10.18
N THR A 17 -2.93 -13.09 -11.04
CA THR A 17 -3.68 -11.97 -11.64
C THR A 17 -4.87 -12.46 -12.46
N LEU A 18 -4.71 -13.54 -13.23
CA LEU A 18 -5.81 -14.14 -13.98
C LEU A 18 -6.89 -14.72 -13.04
N LYS A 19 -6.49 -15.44 -11.99
CA LYS A 19 -7.41 -16.00 -10.99
C LYS A 19 -8.12 -14.91 -10.20
N LYS A 20 -7.40 -13.86 -9.78
CA LYS A 20 -7.94 -12.70 -9.07
C LYS A 20 -9.00 -11.99 -9.93
N ARG A 21 -8.67 -11.65 -11.19
CA ARG A 21 -9.62 -11.07 -12.14
C ARG A 21 -10.88 -11.92 -12.27
N ARG A 22 -10.73 -13.24 -12.36
CA ARG A 22 -11.88 -14.17 -12.45
C ARG A 22 -12.72 -14.17 -11.17
N LEU A 23 -12.08 -14.18 -10.00
CA LEU A 23 -12.77 -14.09 -8.70
C LEU A 23 -13.53 -12.78 -8.56
N ASP A 24 -12.93 -11.65 -8.96
CA ASP A 24 -13.58 -10.33 -8.94
C ASP A 24 -14.84 -10.32 -9.82
N GLN A 25 -14.76 -10.91 -11.02
CA GLN A 25 -15.92 -11.05 -11.91
C GLN A 25 -16.99 -12.02 -11.35
N CYS A 26 -16.59 -13.08 -10.64
CA CYS A 26 -17.54 -13.94 -9.93
C CYS A 26 -18.25 -13.17 -8.80
N GLN A 27 -17.52 -12.39 -8.02
CA GLN A 27 -18.09 -11.58 -6.95
C GLN A 27 -19.05 -10.51 -7.51
N GLN A 28 -18.65 -9.79 -8.56
CA GLN A 28 -19.52 -8.83 -9.26
C GLN A 28 -20.82 -9.49 -9.72
N TYR A 29 -20.75 -10.70 -10.28
CA TYR A 29 -21.94 -11.47 -10.68
C TYR A 29 -22.84 -11.82 -9.48
N ILE A 30 -22.29 -12.31 -8.37
CA ILE A 30 -23.09 -12.68 -7.18
C ILE A 30 -23.82 -11.45 -6.60
N VAL A 31 -23.13 -10.30 -6.54
CA VAL A 31 -23.73 -9.04 -6.06
C VAL A 31 -24.84 -8.56 -7.00
N PHE A 32 -24.61 -8.68 -8.32
CA PHE A 32 -25.62 -8.38 -9.34
C PHE A 32 -26.83 -9.30 -9.20
N GLU A 33 -26.62 -10.62 -9.11
CA GLU A 33 -27.67 -11.62 -8.96
C GLU A 33 -28.51 -11.35 -7.71
N ARG A 34 -27.88 -11.03 -6.58
CA ARG A 34 -28.58 -10.68 -5.35
C ARG A 34 -29.48 -9.45 -5.54
N SER A 35 -28.97 -8.43 -6.20
CA SER A 35 -29.72 -7.20 -6.47
C SER A 35 -30.90 -7.45 -7.44
N ALA A 36 -30.69 -8.30 -8.46
CA ALA A 36 -31.74 -8.71 -9.38
C ALA A 36 -32.84 -9.53 -8.69
N LYS A 37 -32.47 -10.46 -7.81
CA LYS A 37 -33.42 -11.22 -6.97
C LYS A 37 -34.23 -10.29 -6.07
N GLN A 38 -33.58 -9.36 -5.36
CA GLN A 38 -34.29 -8.39 -4.53
C GLN A 38 -35.31 -7.55 -5.30
N ALA A 39 -34.99 -7.16 -6.54
CA ALA A 39 -35.95 -6.45 -7.38
C ALA A 39 -37.15 -7.32 -7.77
N LEU A 40 -36.91 -8.59 -8.13
CA LEU A 40 -37.98 -9.55 -8.44
C LEU A 40 -38.84 -9.90 -7.22
N ASP A 41 -38.21 -10.16 -6.09
CA ASP A 41 -38.88 -10.49 -4.83
C ASP A 41 -39.80 -9.33 -4.43
N TRP A 42 -39.34 -8.08 -4.55
CA TRP A 42 -40.20 -6.92 -4.29
C TRP A 42 -41.36 -6.82 -5.29
N ILE A 43 -41.12 -7.04 -6.59
CA ILE A 43 -42.18 -7.04 -7.60
C ILE A 43 -43.23 -8.09 -7.25
N GLN A 44 -42.82 -9.28 -6.81
CA GLN A 44 -43.72 -10.39 -6.53
C GLN A 44 -44.44 -10.26 -5.17
N GLU A 45 -43.70 -9.96 -4.10
CA GLU A 45 -44.25 -9.94 -2.73
C GLU A 45 -45.01 -8.66 -2.41
N ALA A 46 -44.56 -7.51 -2.92
CA ALA A 46 -45.21 -6.22 -2.68
C ALA A 46 -46.05 -5.77 -3.88
N GLY A 47 -45.46 -5.79 -5.08
CA GLY A 47 -46.11 -5.32 -6.32
C GLY A 47 -47.34 -6.14 -6.71
N GLU A 48 -47.15 -7.44 -6.93
CA GLU A 48 -48.23 -8.33 -7.34
C GLU A 48 -49.24 -8.57 -6.22
N HIS A 49 -48.81 -8.60 -4.95
CA HIS A 49 -49.73 -8.68 -3.83
C HIS A 49 -50.67 -7.47 -3.76
N TYR A 50 -50.13 -6.25 -3.92
CA TYR A 50 -50.92 -5.02 -3.98
C TYR A 50 -51.97 -5.08 -5.11
N LEU A 51 -51.56 -5.50 -6.32
CA LEU A 51 -52.48 -5.64 -7.46
C LEU A 51 -53.49 -6.78 -7.29
N SER A 52 -53.16 -7.85 -6.57
CA SER A 52 -54.07 -8.99 -6.33
C SER A 52 -55.21 -8.64 -5.37
N THR A 53 -54.98 -7.68 -4.47
CA THR A 53 -55.98 -7.22 -3.49
C THR A 53 -56.82 -6.07 -4.03
N ARG A 54 -56.41 -5.43 -5.14
CA ARG A 54 -57.02 -4.22 -5.68
C ARG A 54 -57.20 -4.30 -7.19
N ILE A 55 -58.33 -4.89 -7.59
CA ILE A 55 -58.61 -5.21 -9.00
C ILE A 55 -59.69 -4.28 -9.60
N SER A 56 -60.55 -3.68 -8.77
CA SER A 56 -61.67 -2.82 -9.20
C SER A 56 -61.65 -1.44 -8.55
N PRO A 57 -62.29 -0.43 -9.19
CA PRO A 57 -62.69 0.80 -8.51
C PRO A 57 -63.66 0.51 -7.36
N GLY A 58 -63.76 1.44 -6.40
CA GLY A 58 -64.70 1.34 -5.27
C GLY A 58 -66.16 1.41 -5.73
N GLU A 59 -67.09 0.95 -4.90
CA GLU A 59 -68.53 0.94 -5.23
C GLU A 59 -69.13 2.35 -5.16
N CYS A 60 -68.46 3.28 -4.46
CA CYS A 60 -68.81 4.69 -4.41
C CYS A 60 -67.62 5.63 -4.72
N ILE A 61 -67.92 6.92 -4.90
CA ILE A 61 -66.92 7.96 -5.21
C ILE A 61 -65.93 8.12 -4.07
N GLU A 62 -66.38 8.06 -2.81
CA GLU A 62 -65.53 8.21 -1.62
C GLU A 62 -64.52 7.06 -1.52
N GLU A 63 -64.94 5.80 -1.66
CA GLU A 63 -64.06 4.63 -1.70
C GLU A 63 -63.04 4.70 -2.85
N THR A 64 -63.47 5.17 -4.02
CA THR A 64 -62.57 5.30 -5.18
C THR A 64 -61.52 6.41 -4.95
N GLN A 65 -61.85 7.48 -4.21
CA GLN A 65 -60.88 8.51 -3.81
C GLN A 65 -59.87 8.00 -2.79
N GLU A 66 -60.28 7.17 -1.84
CA GLU A 66 -59.37 6.53 -0.89
C GLU A 66 -58.39 5.57 -1.58
N LEU A 67 -58.89 4.71 -2.48
CA LEU A 67 -58.05 3.82 -3.29
C LEU A 67 -57.05 4.58 -4.17
N LEU A 68 -57.43 5.75 -4.69
CA LEU A 68 -56.52 6.62 -5.44
C LEU A 68 -55.41 7.22 -4.55
N LYS A 69 -55.74 7.62 -3.32
CA LYS A 69 -54.76 8.12 -2.37
C LYS A 69 -53.74 7.04 -1.99
N GLU A 70 -54.21 5.83 -1.71
CA GLU A 70 -53.33 4.70 -1.41
C GLU A 70 -52.49 4.27 -2.61
N TYR A 71 -53.03 4.39 -3.84
CA TYR A 71 -52.23 4.21 -5.06
C TYR A 71 -51.09 5.21 -5.14
N GLU A 72 -51.32 6.50 -4.83
CA GLU A 72 -50.26 7.51 -4.82
C GLU A 72 -49.19 7.23 -3.76
N GLU A 73 -49.57 6.69 -2.61
CA GLU A 73 -48.63 6.24 -1.59
C GLU A 73 -47.80 5.02 -2.06
N PHE A 74 -48.45 4.04 -2.69
CA PHE A 74 -47.78 2.84 -3.22
C PHE A 74 -46.92 3.12 -4.48
N ARG A 75 -47.24 4.19 -5.23
CA ARG A 75 -46.45 4.64 -6.39
C ARG A 75 -45.02 5.01 -6.01
N ILE A 76 -44.79 5.52 -4.80
CA ILE A 76 -43.46 5.96 -4.33
C ILE A 76 -42.46 4.78 -4.34
N PRO A 77 -42.70 3.65 -3.64
CA PRO A 77 -41.78 2.51 -3.69
C PRO A 77 -41.73 1.86 -5.09
N ALA A 78 -42.80 1.90 -5.88
CA ALA A 78 -42.78 1.42 -7.27
C ALA A 78 -41.82 2.23 -8.19
N LYS A 79 -41.71 3.54 -7.97
CA LYS A 79 -40.68 4.38 -8.63
C LYS A 79 -39.27 4.04 -8.18
N GLN A 80 -39.06 3.74 -6.91
CA GLN A 80 -37.75 3.34 -6.43
C GLN A 80 -37.32 2.01 -7.05
N THR A 81 -38.24 1.06 -7.19
CA THR A 81 -37.99 -0.19 -7.91
C THR A 81 -37.72 0.05 -9.39
N LYS A 82 -38.43 0.99 -10.04
CA LYS A 82 -38.14 1.44 -11.42
C LYS A 82 -36.68 1.79 -11.60
N GLU A 83 -36.16 2.63 -10.71
CA GLU A 83 -34.79 3.13 -10.79
C GLU A 83 -33.77 2.02 -10.53
N LYS A 84 -34.06 1.13 -9.56
CA LYS A 84 -33.23 -0.07 -9.33
C LYS A 84 -33.16 -0.97 -10.56
N VAL A 85 -34.29 -1.22 -11.22
CA VAL A 85 -34.34 -2.02 -12.46
C VAL A 85 -33.57 -1.35 -13.59
N ARG A 86 -33.71 -0.02 -13.75
CA ARG A 86 -32.94 0.78 -14.70
C ARG A 86 -31.43 0.65 -14.48
N LEU A 87 -30.96 0.82 -13.25
CA LEU A 87 -29.54 0.70 -12.91
C LEU A 87 -29.02 -0.72 -13.14
N LEU A 88 -29.81 -1.76 -12.85
CA LEU A 88 -29.46 -3.15 -13.14
C LEU A 88 -29.25 -3.39 -14.64
N ILE A 89 -30.12 -2.83 -15.49
CA ILE A 89 -29.98 -2.94 -16.95
C ILE A 89 -28.66 -2.29 -17.40
N GLN A 90 -28.40 -1.05 -16.99
CA GLN A 90 -27.18 -0.31 -17.35
C GLN A 90 -25.90 -1.00 -16.87
N LEU A 91 -25.92 -1.55 -15.65
CA LEU A 91 -24.77 -2.23 -15.06
C LEU A 91 -24.44 -3.51 -15.83
N ALA A 92 -25.45 -4.29 -16.21
CA ALA A 92 -25.28 -5.49 -17.00
C ALA A 92 -24.76 -5.18 -18.41
N ASP A 93 -25.27 -4.14 -19.08
CA ASP A 93 -24.78 -3.71 -20.38
C ASP A 93 -23.28 -3.35 -20.30
N SER A 94 -22.88 -2.58 -19.28
CA SER A 94 -21.47 -2.25 -19.04
C SER A 94 -20.59 -3.49 -18.80
N PHE A 95 -21.10 -4.50 -18.08
CA PHE A 95 -20.36 -5.76 -17.88
C PHE A 95 -20.22 -6.55 -19.17
N VAL A 96 -21.26 -6.61 -20.00
CA VAL A 96 -21.21 -7.30 -21.29
C VAL A 96 -20.21 -6.63 -22.23
N GLU A 97 -20.23 -5.30 -22.34
CA GLU A 97 -19.28 -4.53 -23.17
C GLU A 97 -17.81 -4.77 -22.76
N LYS A 98 -17.55 -4.97 -21.46
CA LYS A 98 -16.21 -5.24 -20.93
C LYS A 98 -15.77 -6.71 -21.03
N GLY A 99 -16.57 -7.58 -21.66
CA GLY A 99 -16.22 -8.99 -21.84
C GLY A 99 -16.25 -9.81 -20.54
N HIS A 100 -17.22 -9.53 -19.66
CA HIS A 100 -17.39 -10.24 -18.39
C HIS A 100 -17.68 -11.74 -18.59
N VAL A 101 -17.07 -12.62 -17.77
CA VAL A 101 -17.19 -14.10 -17.90
C VAL A 101 -18.64 -14.60 -17.81
N HIS A 102 -19.50 -13.92 -17.05
CA HIS A 102 -20.93 -14.27 -16.87
C HIS A 102 -21.89 -13.48 -17.78
N ALA A 103 -21.43 -12.99 -18.94
CA ALA A 103 -22.23 -12.16 -19.84
C ALA A 103 -23.58 -12.79 -20.24
N THR A 104 -23.61 -14.11 -20.42
CA THR A 104 -24.82 -14.87 -20.76
C THR A 104 -25.86 -14.86 -19.63
N GLU A 105 -25.42 -15.03 -18.39
CA GLU A 105 -26.26 -15.06 -17.20
C GLU A 105 -26.78 -13.66 -16.87
N LEU A 106 -25.91 -12.64 -16.98
CA LEU A 106 -26.29 -11.24 -16.79
C LEU A 106 -27.42 -10.83 -17.74
N LYS A 107 -27.31 -11.19 -19.03
CA LYS A 107 -28.36 -10.95 -20.03
C LYS A 107 -29.67 -11.65 -19.68
N LYS A 108 -29.62 -12.89 -19.17
CA LYS A 108 -30.82 -13.63 -18.73
C LYS A 108 -31.50 -12.90 -17.57
N TRP A 109 -30.74 -12.49 -16.56
CA TRP A 109 -31.28 -11.75 -15.41
C TRP A 109 -31.94 -10.44 -15.82
N VAL A 110 -31.26 -9.63 -16.64
CA VAL A 110 -31.81 -8.38 -17.17
C VAL A 110 -33.13 -8.61 -17.92
N THR A 111 -33.15 -9.60 -18.81
CA THR A 111 -34.36 -9.92 -19.59
C THR A 111 -35.52 -10.29 -18.67
N THR A 112 -35.26 -11.12 -17.65
CA THR A 112 -36.27 -11.55 -16.68
C THR A 112 -36.79 -10.38 -15.84
N VAL A 113 -35.90 -9.59 -15.24
CA VAL A 113 -36.26 -8.44 -14.38
C VAL A 113 -37.04 -7.39 -15.18
N ASN A 114 -36.54 -7.04 -16.38
CA ASN A 114 -37.19 -6.07 -17.25
C ASN A 114 -38.59 -6.52 -17.68
N LYS A 115 -38.76 -7.81 -18.02
CA LYS A 115 -40.06 -8.37 -18.38
C LYS A 115 -41.06 -8.27 -17.23
N HIS A 116 -40.69 -8.76 -16.03
CA HIS A 116 -41.59 -8.73 -14.87
C HIS A 116 -41.95 -7.30 -14.46
N TYR A 117 -40.98 -6.38 -14.49
CA TYR A 117 -41.25 -4.99 -14.18
C TYR A 117 -42.20 -4.33 -15.19
N ARG A 118 -42.02 -4.58 -16.50
CA ARG A 118 -42.93 -4.05 -17.53
C ARG A 118 -44.36 -4.60 -17.40
N GLU A 119 -44.50 -5.89 -17.09
CA GLU A 119 -45.81 -6.51 -16.85
C GLU A 119 -46.49 -5.94 -15.60
N PHE A 120 -45.73 -5.70 -14.53
CA PHE A 120 -46.19 -5.02 -13.33
C PHE A 120 -46.60 -3.57 -13.61
N ALA A 121 -45.73 -2.78 -14.26
CA ALA A 121 -45.98 -1.37 -14.58
C ALA A 121 -47.22 -1.20 -15.47
N LEU A 122 -47.40 -2.07 -16.46
CA LEU A 122 -48.58 -2.07 -17.33
C LEU A 122 -49.87 -2.33 -16.53
N ARG A 123 -49.85 -3.27 -15.58
CA ARG A 123 -51.01 -3.56 -14.72
C ARG A 123 -51.30 -2.43 -13.74
N MET A 124 -50.27 -1.85 -13.13
CA MET A 124 -50.38 -0.63 -12.31
C MET A 124 -51.02 0.52 -13.09
N GLY A 125 -50.59 0.75 -14.34
CA GLY A 125 -51.17 1.78 -15.20
C GLY A 125 -52.65 1.52 -15.52
N LYS A 126 -53.02 0.27 -15.80
CA LYS A 126 -54.43 -0.11 -16.01
C LYS A 126 -55.30 0.13 -14.77
N TYR A 127 -54.80 -0.24 -13.59
CA TYR A 127 -55.51 -0.02 -12.33
C TYR A 127 -55.72 1.48 -12.06
N HIS A 128 -54.69 2.29 -12.22
CA HIS A 128 -54.77 3.74 -12.11
C HIS A 128 -55.79 4.36 -13.08
N CYS A 129 -55.76 3.95 -14.35
CA CYS A 129 -56.72 4.41 -15.36
C CYS A 129 -58.17 4.02 -14.98
N GLY A 130 -58.36 2.84 -14.38
CA GLY A 130 -59.66 2.39 -13.86
C GLY A 130 -60.18 3.28 -12.73
N LEU A 131 -59.34 3.62 -11.75
CA LEU A 131 -59.68 4.54 -10.65
C LEU A 131 -60.02 5.94 -11.15
N GLN A 132 -59.19 6.50 -12.04
CA GLN A 132 -59.41 7.83 -12.61
C GLN A 132 -60.70 7.90 -13.43
N ARG A 133 -61.00 6.87 -14.23
CA ARG A 133 -62.23 6.79 -15.02
C ARG A 133 -63.48 6.75 -14.13
N ALA A 134 -63.44 6.01 -13.03
CA ALA A 134 -64.55 5.94 -12.06
C ALA A 134 -64.79 7.29 -11.36
N LEU A 135 -63.77 8.16 -11.27
CA LEU A 135 -63.86 9.52 -10.74
C LEU A 135 -64.15 10.59 -11.81
N GLY A 136 -64.32 10.21 -13.08
CA GLY A 136 -64.55 11.15 -14.19
C GLY A 136 -63.33 12.02 -14.56
N ILE A 137 -62.13 11.64 -14.11
CA ILE A 137 -60.88 12.33 -14.40
C ILE A 137 -60.25 11.71 -15.65
N CYS A 138 -60.09 12.50 -16.72
CA CYS A 138 -59.45 12.05 -17.96
C CYS A 138 -58.07 12.70 -18.07
N THR A 139 -57.01 11.95 -17.75
CA THR A 139 -55.62 12.36 -17.99
C THR A 139 -54.90 11.28 -18.79
N GLU A 140 -54.38 11.64 -19.97
CA GLU A 140 -53.67 10.71 -20.88
C GLU A 140 -52.22 10.38 -20.44
N ASP A 141 -51.67 11.05 -19.44
CA ASP A 141 -50.27 10.87 -19.03
C ASP A 141 -50.11 9.89 -17.85
N THR A 142 -50.14 8.58 -18.13
CA THR A 142 -49.68 7.53 -17.20
C THR A 142 -48.32 6.96 -17.63
N LYS A 143 -47.35 7.82 -17.99
CA LYS A 143 -45.99 7.42 -18.43
C LYS A 143 -44.99 7.24 -17.28
N ASP A 144 -45.41 7.56 -16.07
CA ASP A 144 -44.48 7.79 -14.96
C ASP A 144 -43.80 6.51 -14.42
N LEU A 145 -44.40 5.33 -14.64
CA LEU A 145 -43.81 4.01 -14.36
C LEU A 145 -43.22 3.33 -15.60
N GLU A 146 -43.25 3.98 -16.78
CA GLU A 146 -42.72 3.41 -18.02
C GLU A 146 -41.18 3.47 -18.04
N LEU A 147 -40.51 2.35 -18.34
CA LEU A 147 -39.05 2.33 -18.45
C LEU A 147 -38.63 3.02 -19.75
N ASP A 148 -37.99 4.20 -19.66
CA ASP A 148 -37.48 4.98 -20.81
C ASP A 148 -36.31 4.30 -21.56
N ILE A 149 -35.92 3.10 -21.14
CA ILE A 149 -34.79 2.36 -21.71
C ILE A 149 -35.32 1.47 -22.83
N VAL A 150 -35.06 1.89 -24.07
CA VAL A 150 -35.04 0.97 -25.21
C VAL A 150 -33.82 0.06 -24.99
N PRO A 151 -33.99 -1.27 -24.89
CA PRO A 151 -32.84 -2.17 -24.81
C PRO A 151 -31.94 -1.91 -26.02
N ALA A 152 -30.64 -1.69 -25.80
CA ALA A 152 -29.65 -1.40 -26.84
C ALA A 152 -29.45 -2.54 -27.88
N ILE A 153 -30.33 -3.53 -27.92
CA ILE A 153 -30.21 -4.72 -28.76
C ILE A 153 -30.79 -4.48 -30.17
N LEU A 154 -31.44 -3.36 -30.49
CA LEU A 154 -32.07 -3.18 -31.81
C LEU A 154 -31.84 -1.90 -32.62
N THR A 155 -30.97 -0.95 -32.24
CA THR A 155 -30.61 0.13 -33.19
C THR A 155 -29.31 0.84 -32.84
N ASP A 156 -28.53 1.12 -33.90
CA ASP A 156 -27.26 1.85 -33.96
C ASP A 156 -27.39 3.30 -33.43
N PRO A 157 -26.27 3.96 -33.04
CA PRO A 157 -26.28 5.09 -32.13
C PRO A 157 -26.48 6.40 -32.89
N GLU A 158 -27.52 7.14 -32.53
CA GLU A 158 -27.45 8.59 -32.57
C GLU A 158 -28.41 9.20 -31.56
N VAL A 159 -27.83 10.01 -30.67
CA VAL A 159 -28.26 11.35 -30.26
C VAL A 159 -27.86 11.61 -28.80
N LYS A 160 -27.05 12.66 -28.69
CA LYS A 160 -26.51 13.30 -27.51
C LYS A 160 -27.62 13.76 -26.56
N LEU A 161 -27.47 13.42 -25.28
CA LEU A 161 -27.97 14.24 -24.18
C LEU A 161 -26.78 14.58 -23.29
N ARG A 162 -26.63 15.86 -22.96
CA ARG A 162 -25.61 16.41 -22.05
C ARG A 162 -25.73 15.70 -20.70
N ASP A 163 -24.63 15.12 -20.25
CA ASP A 163 -24.66 14.03 -19.27
C ASP A 163 -23.65 14.29 -18.14
N ALA A 164 -24.15 14.35 -16.90
CA ALA A 164 -23.29 14.32 -15.71
C ALA A 164 -22.51 12.98 -15.61
N GLY A 165 -23.00 11.92 -16.29
CA GLY A 165 -22.25 10.69 -16.52
C GLY A 165 -21.09 10.84 -17.53
N HIS A 166 -21.17 11.81 -18.46
CA HIS A 166 -20.06 12.13 -19.36
C HIS A 166 -18.93 12.84 -18.62
N GLU A 167 -19.24 13.74 -17.67
CA GLU A 167 -18.20 14.39 -16.84
C GLU A 167 -17.43 13.37 -15.99
N LEU A 168 -18.11 12.46 -15.29
CA LEU A 168 -17.46 11.40 -14.51
C LEU A 168 -16.67 10.40 -15.36
N ASN A 169 -17.15 10.07 -16.56
CA ASN A 169 -16.43 9.21 -17.52
C ASN A 169 -15.23 9.95 -18.15
N GLU A 170 -15.35 11.25 -18.37
CA GLU A 170 -14.29 12.12 -18.87
C GLU A 170 -13.21 12.37 -17.81
N GLU A 171 -13.57 12.53 -16.54
CA GLU A 171 -12.64 12.58 -15.41
C GLU A 171 -11.88 11.26 -15.24
N LYS A 172 -12.55 10.11 -15.32
CA LYS A 172 -11.89 8.80 -15.29
C LYS A 172 -10.93 8.60 -16.47
N ARG A 173 -11.32 9.04 -17.68
CA ARG A 173 -10.43 9.03 -18.86
C ARG A 173 -9.26 10.00 -18.72
N LYS A 174 -9.48 11.20 -18.18
CA LYS A 174 -8.43 12.18 -17.88
C LYS A 174 -7.44 11.64 -16.85
N SER A 175 -7.94 11.00 -15.79
CA SER A 175 -7.11 10.34 -14.77
C SER A 175 -6.29 9.19 -15.38
N ALA A 176 -6.91 8.32 -16.18
CA ALA A 176 -6.19 7.22 -16.85
C ALA A 176 -5.06 7.73 -17.76
N ARG A 177 -5.32 8.74 -18.59
CA ARG A 177 -4.28 9.39 -19.43
C ARG A 177 -3.17 10.02 -18.60
N LYS A 178 -3.52 10.64 -17.47
CA LYS A 178 -2.52 11.22 -16.56
C LYS A 178 -1.64 10.14 -15.95
N LYS A 179 -2.20 9.00 -15.53
CA LYS A 179 -1.43 7.84 -15.05
C LYS A 179 -0.48 7.31 -16.12
N GLU A 180 -0.95 7.16 -17.36
CA GLU A 180 -0.12 6.75 -18.50
C GLU A 180 1.05 7.72 -18.75
N PHE A 181 0.79 9.03 -18.69
CA PHE A 181 1.83 10.05 -18.86
C PHE A 181 2.90 9.97 -17.76
N ILE A 182 2.48 9.87 -16.49
CA ILE A 182 3.41 9.77 -15.34
C ILE A 182 4.26 8.51 -15.46
N MET A 183 3.66 7.38 -15.87
CA MET A 183 4.39 6.12 -16.05
C MET A 183 5.36 6.17 -17.24
N ALA A 184 4.95 6.77 -18.36
CA ALA A 184 5.83 7.00 -19.49
C ALA A 184 7.01 7.91 -19.11
N GLU A 185 6.76 8.98 -18.35
CA GLU A 185 7.81 9.85 -17.83
C GLU A 185 8.75 9.10 -16.88
N LEU A 186 8.21 8.27 -15.98
CA LEU A 186 9.00 7.43 -15.06
C LEU A 186 9.97 6.54 -15.84
N LEU A 187 9.48 5.82 -16.85
CA LEU A 187 10.28 4.92 -17.69
C LEU A 187 11.28 5.66 -18.57
N GLN A 188 10.86 6.76 -19.20
CA GLN A 188 11.75 7.54 -20.06
C GLN A 188 12.90 8.15 -19.25
N THR A 189 12.59 8.72 -18.10
CA THR A 189 13.61 9.31 -17.21
C THR A 189 14.45 8.24 -16.52
N GLU A 190 13.93 7.03 -16.32
CA GLU A 190 14.73 5.88 -15.85
C GLU A 190 15.77 5.46 -16.89
N LYS A 191 15.35 5.31 -18.16
CA LYS A 191 16.25 4.99 -19.27
C LYS A 191 17.32 6.06 -19.43
N ALA A 192 16.95 7.34 -19.30
CA ALA A 192 17.92 8.43 -19.32
C ALA A 192 18.89 8.35 -18.13
N TYR A 193 18.39 8.11 -16.93
CA TYR A 193 19.22 7.97 -15.74
C TYR A 193 20.24 6.82 -15.86
N VAL A 194 19.82 5.64 -16.30
CA VAL A 194 20.72 4.49 -16.53
C VAL A 194 21.81 4.83 -17.55
N ARG A 195 21.45 5.49 -18.66
CA ARG A 195 22.43 5.93 -19.66
C ARG A 195 23.42 6.95 -19.09
N ASP A 196 22.92 7.94 -18.34
CA ASP A 196 23.77 8.97 -17.76
C ASP A 196 24.76 8.39 -16.74
N LEU A 197 24.34 7.40 -15.94
CA LEU A 197 25.25 6.69 -15.02
C LEU A 197 26.31 5.91 -15.79
N HIS A 198 25.92 5.18 -16.84
CA HIS A 198 26.86 4.45 -17.69
C HIS A 198 27.88 5.38 -18.34
N GLU A 199 27.43 6.50 -18.92
CA GLU A 199 28.31 7.48 -19.54
C GLU A 199 29.30 8.07 -18.54
N CYS A 200 28.86 8.38 -17.31
CA CYS A 200 29.76 8.84 -16.25
C CYS A 200 30.87 7.83 -15.94
N MET A 201 30.56 6.53 -15.92
CA MET A 201 31.53 5.49 -15.61
C MET A 201 32.48 5.21 -16.77
N GLU A 202 31.96 5.09 -17.99
CA GLU A 202 32.76 4.82 -19.19
C GLU A 202 33.64 6.00 -19.62
N THR A 203 33.39 7.20 -19.10
CA THR A 203 34.19 8.39 -19.40
C THR A 203 35.03 8.80 -18.19
N TYR A 204 34.43 9.45 -17.19
CA TYR A 204 35.16 10.03 -16.06
C TYR A 204 35.84 8.99 -15.16
N LEU A 205 35.13 7.92 -14.79
CA LEU A 205 35.72 6.87 -13.94
C LEU A 205 36.78 6.08 -14.71
N TRP A 206 36.51 5.76 -15.98
CA TRP A 206 37.47 5.07 -16.84
C TRP A 206 38.75 5.90 -17.06
N GLU A 207 38.64 7.19 -17.37
CA GLU A 207 39.82 8.08 -17.51
C GLU A 207 40.63 8.18 -16.23
N MET A 208 39.97 8.19 -15.06
CA MET A 208 40.65 8.22 -13.77
C MET A 208 41.34 6.90 -13.38
N THR A 209 40.88 5.75 -13.91
CA THR A 209 41.40 4.42 -13.51
C THR A 209 42.30 3.78 -14.57
N SER A 210 42.05 4.08 -15.84
CA SER A 210 42.63 3.43 -17.01
C SER A 210 43.10 4.42 -18.08
N GLY A 211 42.86 5.73 -17.87
CA GLY A 211 43.32 6.78 -18.77
C GLY A 211 44.84 6.91 -18.80
N VAL A 212 45.33 7.54 -19.86
CA VAL A 212 46.78 7.80 -20.06
C VAL A 212 47.24 9.14 -19.49
N GLU A 213 46.30 9.96 -19.02
CA GLU A 213 46.54 11.30 -18.48
C GLU A 213 47.10 11.26 -17.06
N GLU A 214 47.88 12.28 -16.70
CA GLU A 214 48.42 12.41 -15.36
C GLU A 214 47.31 12.83 -14.38
N ILE A 215 46.94 11.93 -13.47
CA ILE A 215 45.92 12.18 -12.45
C ILE A 215 46.50 13.15 -11.39
N PRO A 216 45.80 14.25 -11.04
CA PRO A 216 46.28 15.18 -10.02
C PRO A 216 46.60 14.47 -8.69
N PRO A 217 47.73 14.81 -8.03
CA PRO A 217 48.16 14.13 -6.80
C PRO A 217 47.15 14.14 -5.66
N GLY A 218 46.27 15.14 -5.61
CA GLY A 218 45.25 15.25 -4.57
C GLY A 218 44.08 14.25 -4.74
N ILE A 219 43.87 13.71 -5.95
CA ILE A 219 42.77 12.79 -6.27
C ILE A 219 43.23 11.39 -6.71
N VAL A 220 44.51 11.18 -6.97
CA VAL A 220 45.05 9.85 -7.35
C VAL A 220 44.65 8.76 -6.35
N ASN A 221 44.18 7.61 -6.87
CA ASN A 221 43.67 6.47 -6.08
C ASN A 221 42.49 6.79 -5.13
N LYS A 222 41.75 7.88 -5.37
CA LYS A 222 40.57 8.29 -4.59
C LYS A 222 39.27 8.23 -5.40
N GLU A 223 39.23 7.41 -6.45
CA GLU A 223 38.05 7.19 -7.28
C GLU A 223 36.86 6.70 -6.44
N HIS A 224 37.10 5.87 -5.42
CA HIS A 224 36.08 5.39 -4.50
C HIS A 224 35.45 6.50 -3.63
N ILE A 225 36.15 7.63 -3.43
CA ILE A 225 35.59 8.81 -2.73
C ILE A 225 34.86 9.69 -3.73
N ILE A 226 35.43 9.94 -4.91
CA ILE A 226 34.82 10.80 -5.94
C ILE A 226 33.51 10.19 -6.45
N PHE A 227 33.51 8.92 -6.81
CA PHE A 227 32.37 8.23 -7.41
C PHE A 227 31.51 7.47 -6.40
N GLY A 228 31.99 7.26 -5.16
CA GLY A 228 31.27 6.49 -4.16
C GLY A 228 30.92 5.07 -4.66
N ASN A 229 29.69 4.63 -4.39
CA ASN A 229 29.15 3.37 -4.89
C ASN A 229 28.29 3.53 -6.16
N ILE A 230 28.63 4.47 -7.06
CA ILE A 230 27.83 4.71 -8.28
C ILE A 230 27.70 3.48 -9.19
N GLN A 231 28.72 2.61 -9.23
CA GLN A 231 28.69 1.35 -9.97
C GLN A 231 27.60 0.40 -9.44
N GLU A 232 27.47 0.28 -8.11
CA GLU A 232 26.43 -0.53 -7.48
C GLU A 232 25.03 -0.02 -7.87
N ILE A 233 24.85 1.30 -7.87
CA ILE A 233 23.61 1.96 -8.29
C ILE A 233 23.33 1.66 -9.77
N TYR A 234 24.31 1.87 -10.66
CA TYR A 234 24.13 1.56 -12.07
C TYR A 234 23.74 0.10 -12.28
N ASP A 235 24.44 -0.84 -11.64
CA ASP A 235 24.19 -2.27 -11.83
C ASP A 235 22.79 -2.67 -11.38
N PHE A 236 22.30 -2.12 -10.26
CA PHE A 236 20.92 -2.36 -9.82
C PHE A 236 19.91 -1.81 -10.82
N HIS A 237 20.06 -0.55 -11.24
CA HIS A 237 19.11 0.10 -12.12
C HIS A 237 19.09 -0.52 -13.52
N ASN A 238 20.26 -0.77 -14.11
CA ASN A 238 20.41 -1.35 -15.44
C ASN A 238 19.97 -2.83 -15.49
N ASN A 239 20.37 -3.62 -14.49
CA ASN A 239 20.16 -5.07 -14.56
C ASN A 239 18.80 -5.50 -14.02
N ILE A 240 18.22 -4.73 -13.10
CA ILE A 240 17.01 -5.10 -12.35
C ILE A 240 15.94 -4.01 -12.49
N PHE A 241 16.14 -2.84 -11.88
CA PHE A 241 15.04 -1.93 -11.57
C PHE A 241 14.33 -1.38 -12.80
N LEU A 242 15.07 -1.00 -13.86
CA LEU A 242 14.47 -0.55 -15.12
C LEU A 242 13.58 -1.63 -15.73
N LYS A 243 14.02 -2.89 -15.74
CA LYS A 243 13.25 -4.02 -16.30
C LYS A 243 12.02 -4.32 -15.46
N GLU A 244 12.12 -4.16 -14.14
CA GLU A 244 10.97 -4.32 -13.24
C GLU A 244 9.94 -3.21 -13.47
N LEU A 245 10.36 -1.95 -13.62
CA LEU A 245 9.48 -0.84 -13.95
C LEU A 245 8.76 -1.05 -15.30
N GLU A 246 9.46 -1.58 -16.32
CA GLU A 246 8.86 -1.87 -17.64
C GLU A 246 7.67 -2.84 -17.55
N LYS A 247 7.63 -3.74 -16.55
CA LYS A 247 6.48 -4.65 -16.34
C LYS A 247 5.19 -3.91 -15.99
N TYR A 248 5.30 -2.71 -15.44
CA TYR A 248 4.16 -1.88 -15.01
C TYR A 248 3.78 -0.82 -16.05
N GLU A 249 4.38 -0.82 -17.25
CA GLU A 249 4.09 0.16 -18.31
C GLU A 249 2.58 0.27 -18.61
N GLN A 250 1.88 -0.87 -18.62
CA GLN A 250 0.44 -0.95 -18.87
C GLN A 250 -0.41 -0.99 -17.59
N LEU A 251 0.23 -0.97 -16.41
CA LEU A 251 -0.39 -1.08 -15.09
C LEU A 251 0.20 -0.05 -14.12
N PRO A 252 0.07 1.26 -14.42
CA PRO A 252 0.73 2.33 -13.66
C PRO A 252 0.27 2.36 -12.20
N GLU A 253 -0.97 1.98 -11.92
CA GLU A 253 -1.54 1.97 -10.57
C GLU A 253 -0.94 0.91 -9.64
N ASP A 254 -0.25 -0.10 -10.16
CA ASP A 254 0.39 -1.16 -9.36
C ASP A 254 1.92 -0.95 -9.21
N VAL A 255 2.48 0.12 -9.79
CA VAL A 255 3.94 0.35 -9.80
C VAL A 255 4.53 0.56 -8.39
N GLY A 256 3.70 0.92 -7.41
CA GLY A 256 4.09 1.06 -6.00
C GLY A 256 4.69 -0.23 -5.45
N HIS A 257 4.16 -1.38 -5.88
CA HIS A 257 4.69 -2.69 -5.53
C HIS A 257 6.18 -2.86 -5.89
N CYS A 258 6.62 -2.26 -7.00
CA CYS A 258 8.02 -2.31 -7.42
C CYS A 258 8.94 -1.61 -6.40
N PHE A 259 8.51 -0.47 -5.83
CA PHE A 259 9.29 0.26 -4.84
C PHE A 259 9.32 -0.45 -3.49
N VAL A 260 8.20 -1.05 -3.08
CA VAL A 260 8.11 -1.85 -1.85
C VAL A 260 8.98 -3.10 -1.94
N THR A 261 8.87 -3.86 -3.04
CA THR A 261 9.63 -5.10 -3.25
C THR A 261 11.14 -4.88 -3.20
N TRP A 262 11.61 -3.75 -3.72
CA TRP A 262 13.04 -3.43 -3.81
C TRP A 262 13.51 -2.40 -2.75
N ALA A 263 12.71 -2.17 -1.70
CA ALA A 263 13.00 -1.16 -0.67
C ALA A 263 14.40 -1.29 -0.06
N ASP A 264 14.84 -2.52 0.24
CA ASP A 264 16.16 -2.80 0.81
C ASP A 264 17.30 -2.41 -0.12
N LYS A 265 17.11 -2.56 -1.44
CA LYS A 265 18.14 -2.19 -2.42
C LYS A 265 18.37 -0.69 -2.45
N PHE A 266 17.35 0.13 -2.21
CA PHE A 266 17.52 1.58 -2.15
C PHE A 266 18.42 2.06 -1.00
N HIS A 267 18.80 1.19 -0.05
CA HIS A 267 19.82 1.51 0.95
C HIS A 267 21.17 1.90 0.32
N MET A 268 21.48 1.46 -0.91
CA MET A 268 22.69 1.90 -1.63
C MET A 268 22.76 3.43 -1.80
N TYR A 269 21.60 4.12 -1.85
CA TYR A 269 21.56 5.58 -1.92
C TYR A 269 21.89 6.25 -0.58
N VAL A 270 21.67 5.58 0.55
CA VAL A 270 22.11 6.08 1.87
C VAL A 270 23.62 6.17 1.89
N THR A 271 24.31 5.11 1.43
CA THR A 271 25.76 5.07 1.27
C THR A 271 26.25 6.18 0.34
N TYR A 272 25.62 6.33 -0.83
CA TYR A 272 26.00 7.35 -1.81
C TYR A 272 25.86 8.78 -1.27
N CYS A 273 24.71 9.09 -0.68
CA CYS A 273 24.41 10.41 -0.13
C CYS A 273 25.34 10.76 1.04
N LYS A 274 25.70 9.79 1.89
CA LYS A 274 26.66 10.00 2.99
C LYS A 274 28.04 10.42 2.48
N ASN A 275 28.50 9.83 1.37
CA ASN A 275 29.79 10.14 0.74
C ASN A 275 29.77 11.41 -0.14
N LYS A 276 28.59 11.89 -0.54
CA LYS A 276 28.45 12.99 -1.51
C LYS A 276 29.15 14.31 -1.11
N PRO A 277 29.15 14.75 0.17
CA PRO A 277 29.91 15.92 0.60
C PRO A 277 31.42 15.75 0.40
N ASP A 278 31.97 14.59 0.79
CA ASP A 278 33.41 14.29 0.67
C ASP A 278 33.84 14.27 -0.81
N SER A 279 33.04 13.63 -1.67
CA SER A 279 33.20 13.67 -3.13
C SER A 279 33.26 15.11 -3.66
N SER A 280 32.29 15.95 -3.29
CA SER A 280 32.22 17.34 -3.74
C SER A 280 33.40 18.17 -3.26
N GLN A 281 33.82 18.01 -2.01
CA GLN A 281 34.95 18.73 -1.44
C GLN A 281 36.27 18.31 -2.10
N LEU A 282 36.48 17.00 -2.29
CA LEU A 282 37.67 16.46 -2.94
C LEU A 282 37.82 16.96 -4.38
N ILE A 283 36.71 17.00 -5.14
CA ILE A 283 36.73 17.56 -6.51
C ILE A 283 37.09 19.05 -6.46
N LEU A 284 36.44 19.82 -5.59
CA LEU A 284 36.62 21.27 -5.49
C LEU A 284 38.05 21.66 -5.11
N GLU A 285 38.64 20.97 -4.13
CA GLU A 285 39.94 21.34 -3.57
C GLU A 285 41.13 20.78 -4.36
N HIS A 286 40.94 19.62 -5.02
CA HIS A 286 42.07 18.82 -5.48
C HIS A 286 42.02 18.37 -6.94
N ALA A 287 40.86 18.44 -7.62
CA ALA A 287 40.78 17.95 -9.00
C ALA A 287 41.30 18.96 -10.04
N GLY A 288 41.36 20.26 -9.72
CA GLY A 288 41.76 21.29 -10.69
C GLY A 288 40.89 21.26 -11.96
N SER A 289 41.51 21.36 -13.14
CA SER A 289 40.84 21.28 -14.45
C SER A 289 40.69 19.86 -15.00
N PHE A 290 41.16 18.82 -14.29
CA PHE A 290 41.25 17.45 -14.80
C PHE A 290 39.92 16.94 -15.42
N PHE A 291 38.81 17.10 -14.69
CA PHE A 291 37.50 16.67 -15.17
C PHE A 291 36.91 17.59 -16.25
N ASP A 292 37.27 18.87 -16.28
CA ASP A 292 36.85 19.78 -17.35
C ASP A 292 37.54 19.43 -18.67
N GLU A 293 38.81 19.03 -18.62
CA GLU A 293 39.57 18.56 -19.78
C GLU A 293 39.02 17.25 -20.34
N ILE A 294 38.66 16.30 -19.46
CA ILE A 294 37.94 15.08 -19.86
C ILE A 294 36.62 15.44 -20.55
N GLN A 295 35.85 16.36 -19.97
CA GLN A 295 34.58 16.80 -20.54
C GLN A 295 34.75 17.34 -21.97
N GLN A 296 35.75 18.20 -22.18
CA GLN A 296 36.04 18.79 -23.49
C GLN A 296 36.52 17.76 -24.51
N ARG A 297 37.43 16.86 -24.10
CA ARG A 297 38.03 15.84 -24.98
C ARG A 297 37.00 14.85 -25.51
N HIS A 298 36.08 14.42 -24.65
CA HIS A 298 35.01 13.49 -24.99
C HIS A 298 33.75 14.18 -25.53
N GLY A 299 33.72 15.52 -25.59
CA GLY A 299 32.58 16.27 -26.10
C GLY A 299 31.31 16.11 -25.25
N LEU A 300 31.46 15.95 -23.94
CA LEU A 300 30.36 15.63 -23.03
C LEU A 300 29.52 16.86 -22.70
N ALA A 301 28.19 16.69 -22.76
CA ALA A 301 27.25 17.76 -22.44
C ALA A 301 27.22 18.11 -20.94
N ASN A 302 27.45 17.12 -20.08
CA ASN A 302 27.37 17.27 -18.62
C ASN A 302 28.77 17.26 -18.01
N SER A 303 29.00 18.09 -17.00
CA SER A 303 30.22 18.01 -16.18
C SER A 303 30.16 16.84 -15.20
N ILE A 304 31.30 16.48 -14.59
CA ILE A 304 31.35 15.43 -13.56
C ILE A 304 30.38 15.72 -12.41
N SER A 305 30.31 16.97 -11.94
CA SER A 305 29.39 17.39 -10.88
C SER A 305 27.91 17.22 -11.29
N SER A 306 27.59 17.40 -12.58
CA SER A 306 26.25 17.15 -13.12
C SER A 306 25.89 15.66 -13.10
N TYR A 307 26.82 14.76 -13.40
CA TYR A 307 26.57 13.31 -13.28
C TYR A 307 26.45 12.86 -11.82
N LEU A 308 27.36 13.29 -10.94
CA LEU A 308 27.41 12.84 -9.55
C LEU A 308 26.24 13.35 -8.69
N ILE A 309 25.46 14.33 -9.14
CA ILE A 309 24.23 14.74 -8.45
C ILE A 309 23.00 13.93 -8.89
N LYS A 310 23.06 13.22 -10.03
CA LYS A 310 21.91 12.49 -10.59
C LYS A 310 21.33 11.45 -9.64
N PRO A 311 22.11 10.64 -8.89
CA PRO A 311 21.52 9.70 -7.94
C PRO A 311 20.66 10.38 -6.86
N VAL A 312 21.13 11.51 -6.31
CA VAL A 312 20.36 12.29 -5.33
C VAL A 312 19.07 12.83 -5.97
N GLN A 313 19.16 13.36 -7.19
CA GLN A 313 18.02 13.86 -7.95
C GLN A 313 17.04 12.76 -8.35
N ARG A 314 17.51 11.52 -8.56
CA ARG A 314 16.64 10.41 -8.96
C ARG A 314 15.70 10.01 -7.83
N ILE A 315 16.21 9.94 -6.60
CA ILE A 315 15.38 9.65 -5.42
C ILE A 315 14.29 10.71 -5.23
N THR A 316 14.62 12.00 -5.38
CA THR A 316 13.60 13.05 -5.28
C THR A 316 12.61 12.99 -6.44
N LYS A 317 13.05 12.62 -7.65
CA LYS A 317 12.16 12.44 -8.79
C LYS A 317 11.16 11.29 -8.59
N TYR A 318 11.56 10.17 -7.99
CA TYR A 318 10.62 9.10 -7.65
C TYR A 318 9.54 9.57 -6.68
N GLN A 319 9.90 10.35 -5.66
CA GLN A 319 8.91 10.91 -4.72
C GLN A 319 7.88 11.79 -5.44
N LEU A 320 8.33 12.66 -6.35
CA LEU A 320 7.44 13.55 -7.10
C LEU A 320 6.49 12.76 -8.01
N LEU A 321 7.00 11.79 -8.76
CA LEU A 321 6.21 10.97 -9.68
C LEU A 321 5.21 10.09 -8.93
N LEU A 322 5.63 9.43 -7.84
CA LEU A 322 4.73 8.62 -7.01
C LEU A 322 3.67 9.45 -6.30
N LYS A 323 4.04 10.65 -5.81
CA LYS A 323 3.08 11.59 -5.21
C LYS A 323 2.06 12.05 -6.23
N GLU A 324 2.49 12.38 -7.45
CA GLU A 324 1.58 12.76 -8.53
C GLU A 324 0.67 11.60 -8.94
N LEU A 325 1.21 10.39 -9.03
CA LEU A 325 0.46 9.19 -9.33
C LEU A 325 -0.58 8.87 -8.26
N LEU A 326 -0.23 9.07 -6.98
CA LEU A 326 -1.13 8.90 -5.83
C LEU A 326 -2.34 9.84 -5.93
N THR A 327 -2.17 11.08 -6.43
CA THR A 327 -3.31 12.01 -6.62
C THR A 327 -4.33 11.52 -7.65
N CYS A 328 -3.96 10.55 -8.49
CA CYS A 328 -4.80 10.02 -9.57
C CYS A 328 -5.30 8.60 -9.29
N CYS A 329 -4.81 7.94 -8.23
CA CYS A 329 -5.17 6.57 -7.86
C CYS A 329 -6.23 6.55 -6.76
N GLU A 330 -7.03 5.48 -6.73
CA GLU A 330 -7.96 5.24 -5.62
C GLU A 330 -7.17 4.92 -4.35
N GLU A 331 -7.63 5.40 -3.19
CA GLU A 331 -6.97 5.14 -1.91
C GLU A 331 -6.83 3.64 -1.64
N GLY A 332 -5.62 3.20 -1.27
CA GLY A 332 -5.34 1.81 -0.91
C GLY A 332 -5.11 0.85 -2.09
N LYS A 333 -5.09 1.33 -3.34
CA LYS A 333 -4.80 0.49 -4.51
C LYS A 333 -3.32 0.53 -4.91
N GLY A 334 -2.74 -0.65 -5.16
CA GLY A 334 -1.44 -0.84 -5.81
C GLY A 334 -0.21 -0.30 -5.06
N GLU A 335 -0.31 -0.19 -3.73
CA GLU A 335 0.79 0.13 -2.82
C GLU A 335 1.53 1.45 -3.17
N ILE A 336 0.88 2.38 -3.90
CA ILE A 336 1.50 3.65 -4.31
C ILE A 336 1.92 4.47 -3.09
N LYS A 337 1.08 4.48 -2.06
CA LYS A 337 1.37 5.17 -0.80
C LYS A 337 2.59 4.56 -0.11
N ASP A 338 2.64 3.24 0.00
CA ASP A 338 3.74 2.53 0.65
C ASP A 338 5.05 2.69 -0.13
N GLY A 339 5.00 2.61 -1.46
CA GLY A 339 6.14 2.92 -2.33
C GLY A 339 6.63 4.36 -2.18
N LEU A 340 5.72 5.33 -2.03
CA LEU A 340 6.09 6.72 -1.73
C LEU A 340 6.75 6.86 -0.35
N GLU A 341 6.26 6.16 0.67
CA GLU A 341 6.87 6.13 2.00
C GLU A 341 8.31 5.58 1.96
N VAL A 342 8.57 4.52 1.17
CA VAL A 342 9.94 4.02 0.92
C VAL A 342 10.82 5.11 0.29
N MET A 343 10.33 5.82 -0.74
CA MET A 343 11.13 6.86 -1.40
C MET A 343 11.35 8.11 -0.54
N LEU A 344 10.42 8.43 0.36
CA LEU A 344 10.59 9.49 1.36
C LEU A 344 11.56 9.10 2.47
N SER A 345 11.64 7.81 2.82
CA SER A 345 12.55 7.34 3.88
C SER A 345 14.02 7.36 3.46
N VAL A 346 14.34 7.19 2.17
CA VAL A 346 15.74 7.12 1.70
C VAL A 346 16.55 8.39 2.02
N PRO A 347 16.11 9.63 1.68
CA PRO A 347 16.85 10.82 2.07
C PRO A 347 16.86 11.06 3.58
N LYS A 348 15.78 10.70 4.29
CA LYS A 348 15.73 10.79 5.76
C LYS A 348 16.84 9.92 6.37
N ARG A 349 16.93 8.65 5.97
CA ARG A 349 17.99 7.72 6.41
C ARG A 349 19.40 8.18 6.04
N ALA A 350 19.57 8.78 4.86
CA ALA A 350 20.85 9.37 4.47
C ALA A 350 21.26 10.52 5.40
N ASN A 351 20.34 11.46 5.66
CA ASN A 351 20.57 12.54 6.61
C ASN A 351 20.88 12.00 8.02
N ASP A 352 20.11 11.02 8.46
CA ASP A 352 20.27 10.39 9.76
C ASP A 352 21.64 9.68 9.89
N ALA A 353 22.08 8.96 8.86
CA ALA A 353 23.40 8.34 8.80
C ALA A 353 24.54 9.37 8.85
N MET A 354 24.35 10.57 8.27
CA MET A 354 25.30 11.67 8.40
C MET A 354 25.39 12.16 9.85
N HIS A 355 24.27 12.34 10.55
CA HIS A 355 24.27 12.72 11.97
C HIS A 355 24.91 11.65 12.86
N VAL A 356 24.66 10.37 12.58
CA VAL A 356 25.29 9.24 13.29
C VAL A 356 26.80 9.26 13.12
N SER A 357 27.30 9.59 11.92
CA SER A 357 28.75 9.70 11.66
C SER A 357 29.44 10.80 12.49
N MET A 358 28.67 11.77 13.01
CA MET A 358 29.15 12.85 13.88
C MET A 358 29.12 12.47 15.37
N LEU A 359 28.71 11.23 15.73
CA LEU A 359 28.68 10.73 17.10
C LEU A 359 30.07 10.26 17.55
N GLU A 360 30.62 10.93 18.56
CA GLU A 360 31.92 10.63 19.16
C GLU A 360 31.78 10.06 20.59
N GLY A 361 32.72 9.20 20.98
CA GLY A 361 32.78 8.61 22.32
C GLY A 361 31.77 7.50 22.59
N PHE A 362 31.17 6.93 21.54
CA PHE A 362 30.39 5.70 21.61
C PHE A 362 31.31 4.51 21.33
N ASP A 363 31.78 3.84 22.38
CA ASP A 363 32.82 2.79 22.30
C ASP A 363 32.31 1.44 21.77
N GLU A 364 31.03 1.35 21.42
CA GLU A 364 30.41 0.15 20.85
C GLU A 364 30.31 0.25 19.32
N ASN A 365 30.25 -0.91 18.66
CA ASN A 365 30.00 -0.94 17.23
C ASN A 365 28.58 -0.42 16.93
N LEU A 366 28.47 0.61 16.09
CA LEU A 366 27.18 1.15 15.65
C LEU A 366 26.40 0.15 14.78
N ASP A 367 27.10 -0.69 14.02
CA ASP A 367 26.50 -1.70 13.14
C ASP A 367 25.73 -2.77 13.94
N VAL A 368 26.11 -3.01 15.21
CA VAL A 368 25.38 -3.96 16.06
C VAL A 368 24.14 -3.34 16.71
N GLN A 369 23.94 -2.02 16.62
CA GLN A 369 22.80 -1.35 17.24
C GLN A 369 21.49 -1.52 16.44
N GLY A 370 21.58 -2.05 15.22
CA GLY A 370 20.47 -2.13 14.28
C GLY A 370 20.26 -0.83 13.51
N GLU A 371 19.18 -0.76 12.74
CA GLU A 371 18.85 0.45 11.95
C GLU A 371 18.55 1.64 12.87
N LEU A 372 18.98 2.85 12.46
CA LEU A 372 18.56 4.08 13.13
C LEU A 372 17.13 4.44 12.67
N ILE A 373 16.23 4.60 13.64
CA ILE A 373 14.80 4.82 13.38
C ILE A 373 14.46 6.31 13.45
N LEU A 374 14.95 7.00 14.49
CA LEU A 374 14.74 8.45 14.70
C LEU A 374 15.97 9.10 15.33
N GLN A 375 16.17 10.37 15.03
CA GLN A 375 17.06 11.26 15.78
C GLN A 375 16.45 12.65 15.91
N ASP A 376 16.58 13.26 17.07
CA ASP A 376 16.02 14.59 17.38
C ASP A 376 16.67 15.18 18.64
N SER A 377 16.53 16.50 18.80
CA SER A 377 16.98 17.22 19.99
C SER A 377 15.85 17.40 21.01
N PHE A 378 16.13 17.05 22.27
CA PHE A 378 15.21 17.15 23.41
C PHE A 378 15.83 17.93 24.58
N GLN A 379 14.99 18.57 25.38
CA GLN A 379 15.37 18.91 26.75
C GLN A 379 15.13 17.70 27.65
N VAL A 380 16.18 17.25 28.32
CA VAL A 380 16.18 16.03 29.14
C VAL A 380 16.43 16.37 30.61
N TRP A 381 15.54 15.90 31.48
CA TRP A 381 15.69 15.92 32.94
C TRP A 381 16.07 14.51 33.42
N ASP A 382 17.35 14.35 33.76
CA ASP A 382 17.90 13.10 34.28
C ASP A 382 17.74 13.04 35.81
N PRO A 383 17.09 12.00 36.36
CA PRO A 383 16.91 11.84 37.80
C PRO A 383 18.25 11.65 38.55
N LYS A 384 19.29 11.15 37.88
CA LYS A 384 20.63 10.93 38.45
C LYS A 384 21.47 12.21 38.52
N SER A 385 20.99 13.32 37.92
CA SER A 385 21.68 14.61 37.97
C SER A 385 21.48 15.28 39.33
N LEU A 386 22.58 15.71 39.97
CA LEU A 386 22.58 16.49 41.20
C LEU A 386 21.67 17.73 41.13
N ILE A 387 21.54 18.32 39.94
CA ILE A 387 20.67 19.47 39.66
C ILE A 387 19.55 19.01 38.73
N ARG A 388 18.29 19.12 39.19
CA ARG A 388 17.08 18.83 38.40
C ARG A 388 16.77 19.96 37.40
N LYS A 389 17.67 20.15 36.42
CA LYS A 389 17.53 21.11 35.32
C LYS A 389 17.51 20.37 33.98
N GLY A 390 16.67 20.83 33.06
CA GLY A 390 16.63 20.33 31.69
C GLY A 390 17.95 20.64 30.98
N ARG A 391 18.52 19.63 30.33
CA ARG A 391 19.72 19.76 29.51
C ARG A 391 19.42 19.35 28.09
N ASP A 392 19.92 20.12 27.14
CA ASP A 392 19.79 19.76 25.74
C ASP A 392 20.58 18.48 25.45
N ARG A 393 19.89 17.52 24.83
CA ARG A 393 20.45 16.24 24.39
C ARG A 393 19.93 15.95 23.01
N HIS A 394 20.81 15.45 22.17
CA HIS A 394 20.46 14.91 20.88
C HIS A 394 20.39 13.39 21.02
N LEU A 395 19.24 12.81 20.69
CA LEU A 395 18.95 11.40 20.92
C LEU A 395 18.97 10.66 19.59
N PHE A 396 19.47 9.42 19.61
CA PHE A 396 19.45 8.48 18.48
C PHE A 396 18.74 7.21 18.93
N LEU A 397 17.58 6.92 18.33
CA LEU A 397 16.80 5.70 18.58
C LEU A 397 17.14 4.65 17.54
N PHE A 398 17.93 3.66 17.93
CA PHE A 398 18.21 2.46 17.15
C PHE A 398 17.25 1.33 17.54
N GLU A 399 17.19 0.26 16.74
CA GLU A 399 16.38 -0.93 17.03
C GLU A 399 16.68 -1.53 18.42
N ILE A 400 17.95 -1.60 18.83
CA ILE A 400 18.33 -2.21 20.11
C ILE A 400 18.60 -1.22 21.24
N SER A 401 18.85 0.05 20.93
CA SER A 401 19.26 1.02 21.94
C SER A 401 18.82 2.45 21.64
N LEU A 402 18.64 3.21 22.71
CA LEU A 402 18.45 4.65 22.69
C LEU A 402 19.70 5.33 23.23
N VAL A 403 20.40 6.07 22.37
CA VAL A 403 21.64 6.77 22.70
C VAL A 403 21.35 8.24 22.99
N PHE A 404 21.88 8.74 24.10
CA PHE A 404 21.84 10.14 24.49
C PHE A 404 23.21 10.77 24.21
N SER A 405 23.21 11.90 23.51
CA SER A 405 24.42 12.65 23.21
C SER A 405 24.25 14.14 23.53
N LYS A 406 25.36 14.87 23.61
CA LYS A 406 25.40 16.32 23.72
C LYS A 406 25.94 16.89 22.42
N GLU A 407 25.15 17.71 21.75
CA GLU A 407 25.62 18.51 20.62
C GLU A 407 26.67 19.52 21.08
N ILE A 408 27.80 19.55 20.39
CA ILE A 408 28.87 20.53 20.53
C ILE A 408 29.25 21.07 19.15
N LYS A 409 29.72 22.31 19.09
CA LYS A 409 30.34 22.86 17.90
C LYS A 409 31.82 23.03 18.17
N ASP A 410 32.67 22.58 17.25
CA ASP A 410 34.10 22.80 17.35
C ASP A 410 34.47 24.27 17.03
N SER A 411 35.77 24.59 17.13
CA SER A 411 36.28 25.94 16.84
C SER A 411 36.08 26.38 15.39
N THR A 412 35.83 25.43 14.48
CA THR A 412 35.54 25.68 13.06
C THR A 412 34.05 25.76 12.75
N GLY A 413 33.19 25.54 13.76
CA GLY A 413 31.75 25.57 13.62
C GLY A 413 31.12 24.25 13.21
N HIS A 414 31.89 23.16 13.06
CA HIS A 414 31.36 21.85 12.76
C HIS A 414 30.67 21.25 13.98
N THR A 415 29.49 20.70 13.75
CA THR A 415 28.69 20.03 14.78
C THR A 415 29.22 18.62 15.03
N LYS A 416 29.31 18.24 16.31
CA LYS A 416 29.63 16.88 16.77
C LYS A 416 28.69 16.50 17.90
N TYR A 417 28.42 15.20 18.05
CA TYR A 417 27.58 14.66 19.11
C TYR A 417 28.43 13.87 20.08
N VAL A 418 28.59 14.33 21.31
CA VAL A 418 29.38 13.63 22.33
C VAL A 418 28.48 12.71 23.12
N PHE A 419 28.76 11.41 23.10
CA PHE A 419 28.05 10.39 23.88
C PHE A 419 27.90 10.77 25.38
N LYS A 420 26.75 10.41 25.96
CA LYS A 420 26.43 10.64 27.37
C LYS A 420 25.86 9.42 28.07
N ASN A 421 24.91 8.73 27.46
CA ASN A 421 24.24 7.60 28.07
C ASN A 421 23.60 6.71 27.00
N LYS A 422 23.31 5.46 27.35
CA LYS A 422 22.59 4.49 26.50
C LYS A 422 21.53 3.78 27.32
N LEU A 423 20.37 3.54 26.74
CA LEU A 423 19.34 2.65 27.28
C LEU A 423 19.06 1.54 26.27
N LEU A 424 18.87 0.30 26.71
CA LEU A 424 18.47 -0.78 25.81
C LEU A 424 16.97 -0.72 25.56
N THR A 425 16.52 -0.87 24.31
CA THR A 425 15.09 -0.87 23.96
C THR A 425 14.35 -2.03 24.65
N SER A 426 15.04 -3.14 24.93
CA SER A 426 14.49 -4.29 25.67
C SER A 426 14.09 -4.01 27.12
N GLU A 427 14.60 -2.93 27.71
CA GLU A 427 14.34 -2.55 29.10
C GLU A 427 13.55 -1.25 29.20
N LEU A 428 13.21 -0.65 28.06
CA LEU A 428 12.63 0.68 27.98
C LEU A 428 11.11 0.63 28.21
N GLY A 429 10.61 1.55 29.03
CA GLY A 429 9.19 1.85 29.19
C GLY A 429 8.89 3.32 28.87
N VAL A 430 7.66 3.61 28.44
CA VAL A 430 7.23 4.95 27.97
C VAL A 430 5.94 5.41 28.66
N THR A 431 5.96 6.62 29.24
CA THR A 431 4.81 7.29 29.88
C THR A 431 4.54 8.48 28.99
N GLU A 432 3.41 8.41 28.31
CA GLU A 432 3.01 9.44 27.36
C GLU A 432 2.59 10.75 28.03
N HIS A 433 1.92 10.67 29.18
CA HIS A 433 1.43 11.85 29.88
C HIS A 433 2.36 12.28 31.00
N VAL A 434 2.90 13.50 30.90
CA VAL A 434 3.63 14.18 31.98
C VAL A 434 2.90 15.48 32.28
N GLU A 435 2.54 15.68 33.53
CA GLU A 435 1.77 16.86 33.95
C GLU A 435 2.49 18.17 33.61
N GLY A 436 1.70 19.18 33.21
CA GLY A 436 2.15 20.55 33.01
C GLY A 436 2.78 20.89 31.65
N ASP A 437 2.97 19.92 30.73
CA ASP A 437 3.46 20.22 29.38
C ASP A 437 3.04 19.13 28.36
N PRO A 438 2.22 19.45 27.34
CA PRO A 438 1.76 18.46 26.36
C PRO A 438 2.92 17.89 25.51
N CYS A 439 4.04 18.60 25.38
CA CYS A 439 5.22 18.15 24.65
C CYS A 439 6.17 17.29 25.50
N LYS A 440 5.85 17.04 26.77
CA LYS A 440 6.65 16.16 27.64
C LYS A 440 6.16 14.72 27.62
N PHE A 441 7.11 13.80 27.69
CA PHE A 441 6.90 12.38 27.95
C PHE A 441 8.07 11.86 28.82
N ALA A 442 7.96 10.64 29.33
CA ALA A 442 9.01 10.06 30.16
C ALA A 442 9.40 8.66 29.72
N LEU A 443 10.68 8.35 29.91
CA LEU A 443 11.30 7.04 29.70
C LEU A 443 11.83 6.49 31.02
N TRP A 444 11.73 5.18 31.21
CA TRP A 444 12.35 4.49 32.35
C TRP A 444 12.89 3.14 31.93
N SER A 445 13.86 2.66 32.69
CA SER A 445 14.43 1.32 32.54
C SER A 445 13.91 0.38 33.62
N GLY A 446 13.47 -0.83 33.24
CA GLY A 446 13.05 -1.90 34.15
C GLY A 446 11.52 -2.08 34.28
N ARG A 447 11.09 -2.97 35.19
CA ARG A 447 9.68 -3.42 35.26
C ARG A 447 8.68 -2.37 35.74
N THR A 448 9.09 -1.43 36.58
CA THR A 448 8.21 -0.40 37.16
C THR A 448 8.90 0.96 37.17
N PRO A 449 8.20 2.05 36.79
CA PRO A 449 8.74 3.39 36.90
C PRO A 449 8.90 3.78 38.38
N SER A 450 10.06 4.32 38.74
CA SER A 450 10.38 4.94 40.03
C SER A 450 10.91 6.36 39.81
N SER A 451 11.01 7.16 40.87
CA SER A 451 11.58 8.51 40.77
C SER A 451 13.02 8.53 40.27
N ASP A 452 13.75 7.43 40.45
CA ASP A 452 15.19 7.36 40.29
C ASP A 452 15.62 6.80 38.92
N ASN A 453 14.68 6.14 38.21
CA ASN A 453 14.90 5.62 36.86
C ASN A 453 14.07 6.34 35.78
N LYS A 454 13.24 7.32 36.15
CA LYS A 454 12.37 8.07 35.22
C LYS A 454 13.07 9.31 34.65
N THR A 455 13.45 9.25 33.38
CA THR A 455 13.98 10.36 32.60
C THR A 455 12.83 11.10 31.90
N VAL A 456 12.70 12.41 32.10
CA VAL A 456 11.66 13.22 31.42
C VAL A 456 12.27 13.91 30.21
N LEU A 457 11.57 13.87 29.08
CA LEU A 457 11.96 14.48 27.82
C LEU A 457 10.91 15.48 27.39
N LYS A 458 11.34 16.62 26.85
CA LYS A 458 10.47 17.60 26.19
C LYS A 458 10.84 17.71 24.72
N ALA A 459 9.90 17.37 23.85
CA ALA A 459 10.00 17.50 22.40
C ALA A 459 9.85 18.96 21.96
N SER A 460 10.26 19.25 20.72
CA SER A 460 10.07 20.55 20.07
C SER A 460 8.59 20.83 19.75
N SER A 461 7.82 19.79 19.42
CA SER A 461 6.39 19.86 19.14
C SER A 461 5.64 18.60 19.59
N ILE A 462 4.30 18.65 19.55
CA ILE A 462 3.46 17.51 19.90
C ILE A 462 3.55 16.40 18.85
N GLU A 463 3.77 16.75 17.59
CA GLU A 463 3.94 15.82 16.47
C GLU A 463 5.22 14.99 16.66
N VAL A 464 6.34 15.64 16.99
CA VAL A 464 7.61 14.95 17.29
C VAL A 464 7.44 14.03 18.50
N LYS A 465 6.78 14.49 19.56
CA LYS A 465 6.46 13.62 20.71
C LYS A 465 5.68 12.37 20.28
N GLN A 466 4.64 12.53 19.47
CA GLN A 466 3.78 11.42 19.05
C GLN A 466 4.52 10.44 18.13
N GLU A 467 5.34 10.94 17.18
CA GLU A 467 6.20 10.11 16.34
C GLU A 467 7.19 9.30 17.18
N TRP A 468 7.85 9.93 18.15
CA TRP A 468 8.80 9.26 19.05
C TRP A 468 8.12 8.20 19.93
N ILE A 469 6.97 8.52 20.54
CA ILE A 469 6.23 7.54 21.36
C ILE A 469 5.79 6.35 20.54
N LYS A 470 5.30 6.56 19.31
CA LYS A 470 4.90 5.50 18.39
C LYS A 470 6.08 4.57 18.09
N ASN A 471 7.19 5.12 17.58
CA ASN A 471 8.36 4.33 17.20
C ASN A 471 9.02 3.63 18.40
N ILE A 472 9.09 4.28 19.57
CA ILE A 472 9.61 3.64 20.78
C ILE A 472 8.71 2.44 21.18
N ARG A 473 7.38 2.57 21.09
CA ARG A 473 6.47 1.45 21.37
C ARG A 473 6.64 0.31 20.38
N GLU A 474 6.84 0.61 19.10
CA GLU A 474 7.07 -0.38 18.04
C GLU A 474 8.34 -1.20 18.33
N VAL A 475 9.49 -0.57 18.59
CA VAL A 475 10.73 -1.31 18.91
C VAL A 475 10.63 -2.14 20.19
N ILE A 476 9.91 -1.65 21.20
CA ILE A 476 9.66 -2.42 22.42
C ILE A 476 8.82 -3.67 22.09
N GLN A 477 7.76 -3.52 21.28
CA GLN A 477 6.85 -4.61 20.91
C GLN A 477 7.48 -5.65 20.00
N GLU A 478 8.17 -5.24 18.94
CA GLU A 478 8.82 -6.15 17.97
C GLU A 478 9.80 -7.08 18.68
N ARG A 479 10.58 -6.56 19.63
CA ARG A 479 11.49 -7.40 20.42
C ARG A 479 10.75 -8.37 21.33
N MET A 480 9.64 -7.94 21.96
CA MET A 480 8.83 -8.82 22.81
C MET A 480 8.21 -9.98 22.01
N ILE A 481 7.81 -9.74 20.77
CA ILE A 481 7.25 -10.76 19.87
C ILE A 481 8.34 -11.77 19.46
N HIS A 482 9.51 -11.30 19.02
CA HIS A 482 10.62 -12.18 18.64
C HIS A 482 11.12 -13.03 19.82
N LEU A 483 11.21 -12.46 21.04
CA LEU A 483 11.63 -13.20 22.22
C LEU A 483 10.62 -14.30 22.62
N LYS A 484 9.31 -14.03 22.50
CA LYS A 484 8.25 -15.02 22.75
C LYS A 484 8.15 -16.09 21.65
N GLY A 485 8.47 -15.75 20.40
CA GLY A 485 8.54 -16.68 19.28
C GLY A 485 9.72 -17.64 19.41
N ALA A 486 10.92 -17.11 19.66
CA ALA A 486 12.16 -17.89 19.80
C ALA A 486 12.16 -18.84 21.02
N LEU A 487 11.43 -18.50 22.09
CA LEU A 487 11.30 -19.36 23.28
C LEU A 487 10.20 -20.45 23.15
N LYS A 488 9.39 -20.43 22.08
CA LYS A 488 8.33 -21.43 21.85
C LYS A 488 8.77 -22.59 20.96
N GLU A 489 9.86 -22.47 20.22
CA GLU A 489 10.40 -23.58 19.42
C GLU A 489 11.41 -24.40 20.26
N PRO A 490 11.11 -25.67 20.57
CA PRO A 490 12.12 -26.56 21.14
C PRO A 490 13.20 -26.77 20.08
N ILE A 491 14.42 -26.31 20.38
CA ILE A 491 15.62 -26.55 19.59
C ILE A 491 15.75 -28.07 19.39
N GLN A 492 15.41 -28.57 18.20
CA GLN A 492 15.70 -29.96 17.86
C GLN A 492 17.21 -30.08 17.61
N PRO A 493 17.93 -30.95 18.34
CA PRO A 493 19.34 -31.18 18.06
C PRO A 493 19.48 -31.73 16.64
N PRO A 494 20.52 -31.30 15.89
CA PRO A 494 20.72 -31.75 14.53
C PRO A 494 20.87 -33.27 14.50
N LYS A 495 19.98 -33.94 13.77
CA LYS A 495 20.09 -35.38 13.51
C LYS A 495 21.38 -35.62 12.74
N THR A 496 22.32 -36.31 13.38
CA THR A 496 23.53 -36.84 12.76
C THR A 496 23.12 -37.76 11.60
N PRO A 497 23.77 -37.67 10.43
CA PRO A 497 23.50 -38.59 9.34
C PRO A 497 23.95 -40.00 9.73
N ALA A 498 23.01 -40.95 9.70
CA ALA A 498 23.28 -42.34 9.98
C ALA A 498 24.30 -42.90 8.96
N LYS A 499 25.36 -43.52 9.49
CA LYS A 499 26.38 -44.25 8.71
C LYS A 499 25.71 -45.29 7.81
N GLN A 500 26.11 -45.30 6.53
CA GLN A 500 25.84 -46.37 5.58
C GLN A 500 26.30 -47.71 6.16
N ARG A 501 25.37 -48.67 6.22
CA ARG A 501 25.65 -50.04 6.66
C ARG A 501 25.72 -50.92 5.42
N ASN A 502 26.87 -51.59 5.29
CA ASN A 502 27.25 -52.46 4.17
C ASN A 502 26.20 -53.53 3.84
N ASN A 503 26.04 -53.74 2.52
CA ASN A 503 25.34 -54.86 1.89
C ASN A 503 25.98 -56.21 2.24
N SER A 504 25.16 -57.19 2.62
CA SER A 504 25.44 -58.61 2.40
C SER A 504 24.14 -59.41 2.21
N LYS A 505 23.99 -59.90 0.98
CA LYS A 505 23.10 -60.91 0.36
C LYS A 505 22.36 -61.94 1.24
N ARG A 506 21.11 -62.23 0.85
CA ARG A 506 20.48 -63.53 0.45
C ARG A 506 18.95 -63.35 0.46
N ASP A 507 18.27 -63.30 -0.69
CA ASP A 507 17.76 -64.38 -1.57
C ASP A 507 16.34 -64.88 -1.21
N VAL A 508 15.52 -65.02 -2.28
CA VAL A 508 14.29 -65.83 -2.48
C VAL A 508 12.91 -65.11 -2.48
N LEU A 509 12.33 -65.04 -3.70
CA LEU A 509 10.94 -65.23 -4.21
C LEU A 509 9.73 -64.71 -3.37
N GLU A 510 8.58 -64.26 -3.90
CA GLU A 510 7.86 -64.47 -5.18
C GLU A 510 6.73 -63.42 -5.32
N ASP A 511 6.15 -63.35 -6.51
CA ASP A 511 5.13 -62.42 -7.03
C ASP A 511 3.78 -62.35 -6.28
N ALA A 512 3.06 -61.22 -6.42
CA ALA A 512 1.63 -61.19 -6.79
C ALA A 512 1.07 -59.75 -6.91
N ASP A 513 0.49 -59.46 -8.08
CA ASP A 513 -0.46 -58.38 -8.35
C ASP A 513 -1.72 -58.47 -7.46
N SER A 514 -2.29 -57.31 -7.06
CA SER A 514 -3.75 -57.16 -7.01
C SER A 514 -4.18 -55.69 -6.97
N GLN A 515 -5.03 -55.31 -7.92
CA GLN A 515 -5.90 -54.13 -7.88
C GLN A 515 -6.98 -54.27 -6.79
N GLY A 516 -7.56 -53.14 -6.35
CA GLY A 516 -8.94 -53.12 -5.85
C GLY A 516 -9.23 -52.24 -4.63
N ASP A 517 -9.86 -51.09 -4.90
CA ASP A 517 -10.98 -50.44 -4.18
C ASP A 517 -10.91 -49.91 -2.74
N GLY A 518 -11.59 -48.77 -2.55
CA GLY A 518 -12.51 -48.60 -1.41
C GLY A 518 -12.16 -47.62 -0.29
N SER A 519 -12.57 -46.35 -0.46
CA SER A 519 -13.24 -45.48 0.54
C SER A 519 -13.08 -45.75 2.05
N SER A 520 -12.71 -44.71 2.81
CA SER A 520 -13.54 -44.22 3.95
C SER A 520 -12.95 -42.98 4.65
N GLN A 521 -13.70 -41.87 4.67
CA GLN A 521 -13.74 -40.94 5.82
C GLN A 521 -14.44 -41.64 7.00
N PRO A 522 -14.31 -41.09 8.23
CA PRO A 522 -15.51 -40.44 8.77
C PRO A 522 -15.24 -39.17 9.59
N ASP A 523 -16.28 -38.33 9.61
CA ASP A 523 -16.51 -37.19 10.49
C ASP A 523 -17.19 -37.59 11.82
N THR A 524 -17.07 -36.67 12.79
CA THR A 524 -17.91 -36.40 13.98
C THR A 524 -17.83 -37.33 15.20
N ILE A 525 -17.71 -36.73 16.40
CA ILE A 525 -18.79 -36.62 17.42
C ILE A 525 -18.37 -35.62 18.51
N SER A 526 -19.33 -34.77 18.89
CA SER A 526 -19.33 -33.83 20.02
C SER A 526 -20.29 -34.36 21.09
N ILE A 527 -19.98 -34.26 22.40
CA ILE A 527 -20.96 -34.42 23.49
C ILE A 527 -20.69 -33.44 24.66
N ALA A 528 -21.61 -32.48 24.80
CA ALA A 528 -22.34 -31.96 25.97
C ALA A 528 -21.64 -31.50 27.28
N SER A 529 -21.69 -30.17 27.46
CA SER A 529 -22.37 -29.37 28.50
C SER A 529 -22.93 -30.02 29.78
N ARG A 530 -22.66 -29.39 30.93
CA ARG A 530 -23.60 -29.28 32.07
C ARG A 530 -23.49 -27.92 32.78
N THR A 531 -24.67 -27.35 33.01
CA THR A 531 -25.04 -26.08 33.66
C THR A 531 -25.11 -26.16 35.18
N SER A 532 -24.88 -25.03 35.88
CA SER A 532 -25.71 -24.61 37.02
C SER A 532 -25.47 -23.14 37.39
N GLN A 533 -26.57 -22.39 37.48
CA GLN A 533 -26.72 -21.03 38.02
C GLN A 533 -26.40 -20.98 39.52
N ASN A 534 -25.96 -19.82 40.01
CA ASN A 534 -26.46 -19.21 41.25
C ASN A 534 -26.08 -17.73 41.33
N THR A 535 -27.10 -16.90 41.52
CA THR A 535 -27.08 -15.50 41.94
C THR A 535 -26.71 -15.36 43.42
N MET A 536 -26.12 -14.23 43.82
CA MET A 536 -26.45 -13.44 45.03
C MET A 536 -25.62 -12.14 45.03
N ASP A 537 -26.32 -11.02 45.15
CA ASP A 537 -25.81 -9.69 45.52
C ASP A 537 -25.23 -9.69 46.94
N SER A 538 -24.25 -8.80 47.20
CA SER A 538 -24.33 -7.77 48.24
C SER A 538 -23.00 -7.00 48.42
N ASP A 539 -23.10 -5.69 48.24
CA ASP A 539 -22.58 -4.58 49.06
C ASP A 539 -21.09 -4.37 49.39
N LYS A 540 -20.68 -3.12 49.12
CA LYS A 540 -19.78 -2.21 49.88
C LYS A 540 -18.32 -2.64 50.11
N LEU A 541 -17.37 -1.94 49.47
CA LEU A 541 -16.73 -0.68 49.92
C LEU A 541 -15.77 -0.16 48.85
#